data_AF-A0A432SIH9-F1
#
_entry.id   AF-A0A432SIH9-F1
#
_cell.length_a   1.000
_cell.length_b   1.000
_cell.length_c   1.000
_cell.angle_alpha   90.00
_cell.angle_beta   90.00
_cell.angle_gamma   90.00
#
_symmetry.space_group_name_H-M   'P 1'
#
loop_
_entity.id
_entity.type
_entity.pdbx_description
1 polymer ?
#
loop_
_entity_poly.entity_id
_entity_poly.type
_entity_poly.pdbx_seq_one_letter_code
_entity_poly.pdbx_strand_id
1 'polypeptide(L)'
;MTNNDTTAQANPQMFEVITYEENVAFSFTSPETGEPDSLEHELTFIWEDTIEEFIKEHGADKAYKIETFKRERARDIFLEQVEGRTDDLIEEVQEEIANKMKFGFEFSGQLHNDD
;
A
#
# COMPACT_ATOMS: atom_id res chain seq x y z
N MET A 1 -31.28 34.81 27.06
CA MET A 1 -31.23 34.10 25.77
C MET A 1 -30.36 34.93 24.83
N THR A 2 -29.05 34.70 24.84
CA THR A 2 -28.15 35.29 23.85
C THR A 2 -26.89 34.43 23.74
N ASN A 3 -26.94 33.39 22.91
CA ASN A 3 -25.73 32.73 22.42
C ASN A 3 -25.67 33.00 20.92
N ASN A 4 -25.25 34.21 20.55
CA ASN A 4 -24.71 34.45 19.22
C ASN A 4 -23.24 34.06 19.29
N ASP A 5 -22.99 32.75 19.26
CA ASP A 5 -21.68 32.24 18.91
C ASP A 5 -21.44 32.68 17.48
N THR A 6 -20.51 33.62 17.37
CA THR A 6 -20.06 34.19 16.11
C THR A 6 -19.50 33.04 15.31
N THR A 7 -20.23 32.64 14.28
CA THR A 7 -19.81 31.69 13.26
C THR A 7 -18.47 32.16 12.73
N ALA A 8 -17.40 31.59 13.29
CA ALA A 8 -16.11 31.58 12.65
C ALA A 8 -16.34 30.93 11.29
N GLN A 9 -16.38 31.77 10.25
CA GLN A 9 -16.09 31.37 8.89
C GLN A 9 -14.64 30.85 8.88
N ALA A 10 -14.39 29.68 9.45
CA ALA A 10 -13.28 28.88 9.03
C ALA A 10 -13.64 28.41 7.62
N ASN A 11 -12.71 28.59 6.67
CA ASN A 11 -12.77 27.98 5.34
C ASN A 11 -13.42 26.59 5.42
N PRO A 12 -14.19 26.12 4.42
CA PRO A 12 -14.44 24.69 4.35
C PRO A 12 -13.06 24.04 4.37
N GLN A 13 -12.71 23.41 5.49
CA GLN A 13 -11.44 22.74 5.67
C GLN A 13 -11.54 21.57 4.70
N MET A 14 -11.09 21.81 3.46
CA MET A 14 -11.06 20.78 2.45
C MET A 14 -9.99 19.83 2.96
N PHE A 15 -10.39 18.59 3.17
CA PHE A 15 -9.47 17.57 3.63
C PHE A 15 -8.69 17.13 2.42
N GLU A 16 -7.40 17.41 2.39
CA GLU A 16 -6.53 17.07 1.27
C GLU A 16 -5.73 15.84 1.68
N VAL A 17 -5.60 14.91 0.74
CA VAL A 17 -4.79 13.71 0.90
C VAL A 17 -3.91 13.62 -0.34
N ILE A 18 -2.63 13.38 -0.14
CA ILE A 18 -1.71 13.14 -1.25
C ILE A 18 -1.58 11.62 -1.38
N THR A 19 -1.78 11.10 -2.57
CA THR A 19 -1.53 9.69 -2.87
C THR A 19 -0.47 9.58 -3.94
N TYR A 20 0.39 8.59 -3.85
CA TYR A 20 1.41 8.35 -4.85
C TYR A 20 1.56 6.86 -5.09
N GLU A 21 1.96 6.51 -6.31
CA GLU A 21 2.15 5.13 -6.71
C GLU A 21 3.64 4.79 -6.66
N GLU A 22 3.97 3.64 -6.11
CA GLU A 22 5.34 3.16 -6.01
C GLU A 22 5.42 1.68 -6.31
N ASN A 23 6.34 1.30 -7.18
CA ASN A 23 6.67 -0.09 -7.43
C ASN A 23 7.49 -0.60 -6.25
N VAL A 24 6.91 -1.53 -5.50
CA VAL A 24 7.55 -2.19 -4.37
C VAL A 24 7.97 -3.58 -4.80
N ALA A 25 9.26 -3.87 -4.62
CA ALA A 25 9.84 -5.17 -4.91
C ALA A 25 9.75 -6.09 -3.68
N PHE A 26 8.85 -7.07 -3.73
CA PHE A 26 8.71 -8.10 -2.73
C PHE A 26 9.75 -9.19 -2.98
N SER A 27 10.79 -9.20 -2.18
CA SER A 27 11.91 -10.15 -2.31
C SER A 27 11.57 -11.48 -1.63
N PHE A 28 11.82 -12.60 -2.31
CA PHE A 28 11.64 -13.94 -1.75
C PHE A 28 12.76 -14.87 -2.25
N THR A 29 13.08 -15.93 -1.50
CA THR A 29 14.09 -16.91 -1.94
C THR A 29 13.40 -18.03 -2.71
N SER A 30 13.72 -18.22 -3.98
CA SER A 30 13.13 -19.32 -4.75
C SER A 30 13.51 -20.68 -4.13
N PRO A 31 12.55 -21.58 -3.88
CA PRO A 31 12.84 -22.88 -3.27
C PRO A 31 13.60 -23.83 -4.22
N GLU A 32 13.50 -23.62 -5.55
CA GLU A 32 14.13 -24.49 -6.55
C GLU A 32 15.61 -24.18 -6.76
N THR A 33 15.98 -22.90 -6.74
CA THR A 33 17.36 -22.45 -7.01
C THR A 33 18.09 -21.96 -5.76
N GLY A 34 17.36 -21.64 -4.68
CA GLY A 34 17.92 -20.99 -3.50
C GLY A 34 18.37 -19.54 -3.76
N GLU A 35 18.06 -18.98 -4.93
CA GLU A 35 18.44 -17.63 -5.32
C GLU A 35 17.36 -16.61 -4.88
N PRO A 36 17.75 -15.37 -4.55
CA PRO A 36 16.80 -14.29 -4.29
C PRO A 36 16.10 -13.92 -5.60
N ASP A 37 14.79 -14.01 -5.58
CA ASP A 37 13.89 -13.54 -6.62
C ASP A 37 13.04 -12.40 -6.06
N SER A 38 12.37 -11.65 -6.94
CA SER A 38 11.60 -10.47 -6.52
C SER A 38 10.40 -10.25 -7.41
N LEU A 39 9.25 -10.00 -6.79
CA LEU A 39 8.03 -9.60 -7.46
C LEU A 39 7.82 -8.10 -7.30
N GLU A 40 7.78 -7.38 -8.41
CA GLU A 40 7.50 -5.95 -8.43
C GLU A 40 5.99 -5.73 -8.58
N HIS A 41 5.39 -5.02 -7.62
CA HIS A 41 3.99 -4.61 -7.71
C HIS A 41 3.86 -3.12 -7.40
N GLU A 42 2.97 -2.46 -8.13
CA GLU A 42 2.62 -1.06 -7.92
C GLU A 42 1.65 -0.94 -6.74
N LEU A 43 2.09 -0.27 -5.68
CA LEU A 43 1.29 0.05 -4.50
C LEU A 43 0.95 1.53 -4.46
N THR A 44 -0.27 1.83 -4.03
CA THR A 44 -0.71 3.20 -3.77
C THR A 44 -0.47 3.54 -2.30
N PHE A 45 0.39 4.51 -2.04
CA PHE A 45 0.67 5.01 -0.71
C PHE A 45 -0.07 6.32 -0.45
N ILE A 46 -0.36 6.54 0.83
CA ILE A 46 -1.01 7.75 1.33
C ILE A 46 0.02 8.59 2.07
N TRP A 47 0.08 9.85 1.71
CA TRP A 47 0.88 10.87 2.37
C TRP A 47 -0.06 11.85 3.07
N GLU A 48 0.04 11.89 4.39
CA GLU A 48 -0.82 12.70 5.27
C GLU A 48 -0.21 14.08 5.61
N ASP A 49 1.02 14.35 5.18
CA ASP A 49 1.70 15.62 5.43
C ASP A 49 1.58 16.57 4.22
N THR A 50 2.50 17.52 4.08
CA THR A 50 2.51 18.51 3.00
C THR A 50 3.19 18.02 1.73
N ILE A 51 2.79 18.58 0.58
CA ILE A 51 3.44 18.33 -0.72
C ILE A 51 4.92 18.75 -0.68
N GLU A 52 5.26 19.80 0.07
CA GLU A 52 6.63 20.29 0.19
C GLU A 52 7.55 19.24 0.85
N GLU A 53 7.08 18.61 1.93
CA GLU A 53 7.79 17.49 2.57
C GLU A 53 7.81 16.25 1.67
N PHE A 54 6.72 15.96 0.96
CA PHE A 54 6.68 14.87 -0.02
C PHE A 54 7.73 15.03 -1.13
N ILE A 55 7.81 16.21 -1.75
CA ILE A 55 8.78 16.51 -2.81
C ILE A 55 10.22 16.45 -2.28
N LYS A 56 10.43 16.81 -1.02
CA LYS A 56 11.74 16.77 -0.37
C LYS A 56 12.17 15.34 -0.05
N GLU A 57 11.24 14.46 0.32
CA GLU A 57 11.52 13.06 0.65
C GLU A 57 11.58 12.16 -0.58
N HIS A 58 10.57 12.22 -1.45
CA HIS A 58 10.44 11.34 -2.62
C HIS A 58 11.00 11.95 -3.92
N GLY A 59 11.28 13.26 -3.93
CA GLY A 59 11.73 13.98 -5.11
C GLY A 59 10.56 14.56 -5.92
N ALA A 60 10.81 15.70 -6.58
CA ALA A 60 9.80 16.39 -7.39
C ALA A 60 9.35 15.62 -8.65
N ASP A 61 10.09 14.58 -9.02
CA ASP A 61 9.81 13.75 -10.21
C ASP A 61 8.80 12.63 -9.89
N LYS A 62 8.53 12.37 -8.60
CA LYS A 62 7.58 11.34 -8.18
C LYS A 62 6.16 11.78 -8.55
N ALA A 63 5.45 10.94 -9.31
CA ALA A 63 4.05 11.18 -9.62
C ALA A 63 3.20 11.08 -8.35
N TYR A 64 2.50 12.17 -8.02
CA TYR A 64 1.56 12.23 -6.91
C TYR A 64 0.23 12.82 -7.37
N LYS A 65 -0.82 12.47 -6.63
CA LYS A 65 -2.18 12.92 -6.86
C LYS A 65 -2.72 13.54 -5.58
N ILE A 66 -3.31 14.72 -5.69
CA ILE A 66 -3.94 15.40 -4.55
C ILE A 66 -5.44 15.15 -4.64
N GLU A 67 -5.96 14.41 -3.69
CA GLU A 67 -7.39 14.15 -3.55
C GLU A 67 -7.97 15.12 -2.52
N THR A 68 -8.84 16.02 -2.97
CA THR A 68 -9.46 17.04 -2.12
C THR A 68 -10.89 16.64 -1.77
N PHE A 69 -11.22 16.59 -0.48
CA PHE A 69 -12.51 16.16 0.03
C PHE A 69 -13.25 17.29 0.73
N LYS A 70 -14.57 17.36 0.51
CA LYS A 70 -15.44 18.36 1.17
C LYS A 70 -15.85 17.97 2.60
N ARG A 71 -15.60 16.73 3.01
CA ARG A 71 -16.01 16.17 4.31
C ARG A 71 -14.92 15.22 4.81
N GLU A 72 -14.64 15.27 6.11
CA GLU A 72 -13.68 14.40 6.79
C GLU A 72 -13.99 12.92 6.53
N ARG A 73 -15.24 12.53 6.78
CA ARG A 73 -15.71 11.15 6.53
C ARG A 73 -15.46 10.66 5.10
N ALA A 74 -15.45 11.53 4.10
CA ALA A 74 -15.14 11.12 2.72
C ALA A 74 -13.64 10.86 2.53
N ARG A 75 -12.78 11.65 3.20
CA ARG A 75 -11.35 11.36 3.33
C ARG A 75 -11.14 10.03 4.05
N ASP A 76 -11.75 9.81 5.21
CA ASP A 76 -11.55 8.55 5.97
C ASP A 76 -11.92 7.31 5.16
N ILE A 77 -13.08 7.34 4.46
CA ILE A 77 -13.50 6.23 3.58
C ILE A 77 -12.50 6.02 2.45
N PHE A 78 -11.91 7.09 1.92
CA PHE A 78 -10.91 6.98 0.87
C PHE A 78 -9.60 6.39 1.41
N LEU A 79 -9.16 6.80 2.60
CA LEU A 79 -8.00 6.19 3.28
C LEU A 79 -8.21 4.70 3.48
N GLU A 80 -9.32 4.32 4.08
CA GLU A 80 -9.68 2.91 4.32
C GLU A 80 -9.73 2.11 3.00
N GLN A 81 -10.24 2.72 1.92
CA GLN A 81 -10.28 2.06 0.62
C GLN A 81 -8.88 1.85 0.00
N VAL A 82 -7.98 2.82 0.16
CA VAL A 82 -6.60 2.71 -0.35
C VAL A 82 -5.81 1.71 0.49
N GLU A 83 -5.93 1.77 1.81
CA GLU A 83 -5.33 0.79 2.73
C GLU A 83 -5.84 -0.62 2.44
N GLY A 84 -7.15 -0.80 2.29
CA GLY A 84 -7.74 -2.11 1.98
C GLY A 84 -7.22 -2.68 0.65
N ARG A 85 -7.15 -1.87 -0.42
CA ARG A 85 -6.58 -2.32 -1.70
C ARG A 85 -5.11 -2.68 -1.60
N THR A 86 -4.36 -1.94 -0.79
CA THR A 86 -2.94 -2.21 -0.55
C THR A 86 -2.78 -3.53 0.20
N ASP A 87 -3.61 -3.78 1.21
CA ASP A 87 -3.61 -5.02 1.99
C ASP A 87 -4.02 -6.23 1.12
N ASP A 88 -5.11 -6.12 0.35
CA ASP A 88 -5.54 -7.12 -0.62
C ASP A 88 -4.40 -7.48 -1.61
N LEU A 89 -3.68 -6.47 -2.11
CA LEU A 89 -2.56 -6.68 -3.04
C LEU A 89 -1.37 -7.36 -2.34
N ILE A 90 -1.07 -6.97 -1.10
CA ILE A 90 -0.02 -7.62 -0.30
C ILE A 90 -0.39 -9.10 -0.06
N GLU A 91 -1.65 -9.40 0.28
CA GLU A 91 -2.14 -10.77 0.43
C GLU A 91 -2.01 -11.57 -0.87
N GLU A 92 -2.40 -11.00 -2.01
CA GLU A 92 -2.26 -11.63 -3.33
C GLU A 92 -0.78 -11.93 -3.66
N VAL A 93 0.11 -10.97 -3.44
CA VAL A 93 1.56 -11.16 -3.64
C VAL A 93 2.11 -12.23 -2.71
N GLN A 94 1.69 -12.24 -1.44
CA GLN A 94 2.11 -13.27 -0.48
C GLN A 94 1.59 -14.65 -0.88
N GLU A 95 0.35 -14.76 -1.38
CA GLU A 95 -0.20 -16.01 -1.90
C GLU A 95 0.57 -16.46 -3.15
N GLU A 96 0.93 -15.54 -4.05
CA GLU A 96 1.73 -15.87 -5.23
C GLU A 96 3.13 -16.37 -4.83
N ILE A 97 3.80 -15.68 -3.90
CA ILE A 97 5.08 -16.11 -3.33
C ILE A 97 4.92 -17.48 -2.67
N ALA A 98 3.86 -17.68 -1.87
CA ALA A 98 3.60 -18.96 -1.21
C ALA A 98 3.34 -20.08 -2.22
N ASN A 99 2.63 -19.82 -3.32
CA ASN A 99 2.41 -20.78 -4.40
C ASN A 99 3.73 -21.13 -5.11
N LYS A 100 4.57 -20.13 -5.41
CA LYS A 100 5.93 -20.35 -5.96
C LYS A 100 6.81 -21.15 -5.00
N MET A 101 6.73 -20.86 -3.70
CA MET A 101 7.42 -21.58 -2.63
C MET A 101 6.92 -23.03 -2.44
N LYS A 102 5.61 -23.26 -2.62
CA LYS A 102 4.94 -24.55 -2.39
C LYS A 102 5.24 -25.58 -3.48
N PHE A 103 5.52 -25.14 -4.71
CA PHE A 103 5.88 -26.03 -5.83
C PHE A 103 7.33 -26.54 -5.79
N GLY A 104 8.19 -25.99 -4.93
CA GLY A 104 9.54 -26.52 -4.67
C GLY A 104 9.59 -27.65 -3.62
N PHE A 105 8.44 -28.06 -3.06
CA PHE A 105 8.38 -29.25 -2.21
C PHE A 105 8.25 -30.51 -3.10
N GLU A 106 9.32 -30.83 -3.84
CA GLU A 106 9.62 -32.24 -4.06
C GLU A 106 9.77 -32.83 -2.67
N PHE A 107 8.72 -33.52 -2.20
CA PHE A 107 8.81 -34.41 -1.07
C PHE A 107 9.86 -35.48 -1.42
N SER A 108 11.14 -35.18 -1.16
CA SER A 108 12.20 -36.16 -0.98
C SER A 108 12.08 -36.80 0.40
N GLY A 109 10.87 -36.86 0.97
CA GLY A 109 10.57 -37.84 2.00
C GLY A 109 10.79 -39.18 1.32
N GLN A 110 11.90 -39.80 1.69
CA GLN A 110 12.38 -41.08 1.22
C GLN A 110 11.20 -41.95 0.78
N LEU A 111 11.06 -42.13 -0.53
CA LEU A 111 10.33 -43.26 -1.05
C LEU A 111 10.99 -44.47 -0.39
N HIS A 112 10.36 -45.03 0.64
CA HIS A 112 10.71 -46.35 1.15
C HIS A 112 10.43 -47.33 0.01
N ASN A 113 11.38 -47.43 -0.90
CA ASN A 113 11.59 -48.60 -1.72
C ASN A 113 12.69 -49.39 -1.02
N ASP A 114 12.30 -50.53 -0.45
CA ASP A 114 13.03 -51.80 -0.31
C ASP A 114 12.18 -52.62 0.68
N ASP A 115 11.26 -53.45 0.17
CA ASP A 115 11.39 -54.90 -0.08
C ASP A 115 11.26 -55.76 1.20
#